data_AF-A0A970YUM5-F1
#
_entry.id   AF-A0A970YUM5-F1
#
_cell.length_a   1.000
_cell.length_b   1.000
_cell.length_c   1.000
_cell.angle_alpha   90.00
_cell.angle_beta   90.00
_cell.angle_gamma   90.00
#
_symmetry.space_group_name_H-M   'P 1'
#
loop_
_entity.id
_entity.type
_entity.pdbx_description
1 polymer ?
#
loop_
_entity_poly.entity_id
_entity_poly.type
_entity_poly.pdbx_seq_one_letter_code
_entity_poly.pdbx_strand_id
1 'polypeptide(L)'
;MPARRSAVPTGRQEAKEGLSVDPLAVKYPGWSPYNYCVNNPMVMIDPSGCLGNKFDSTGVDIKGVELGGWIAPNGKKGNLIIGWKVATGYVTADDGETKVEATKAISEPSIALLDDEGKEIMTGQDVIGNNKLDISQNCIASAFSQGELKLWINPDQVPNIIKGDSYKEITNGSAQRNDVILYGDNNSTDHAAWVLTVNTNGSVYSVLSKGGVQEQKITAPGPGPNSAWGDANSTKTLLRK
;
A
#
# COMPACT_ATOMS: atom_id res chain seq x y z
N MET A 1 -23.68 -47.45 22.27
CA MET A 1 -22.68 -46.84 21.35
C MET A 1 -22.82 -45.33 21.43
N PRO A 2 -21.81 -44.54 21.84
CA PRO A 2 -21.91 -43.09 21.80
C PRO A 2 -21.26 -42.53 20.52
N ALA A 3 -21.91 -41.51 19.94
CA ALA A 3 -21.51 -40.83 18.72
C ALA A 3 -20.16 -40.09 18.89
N ARG A 4 -19.25 -40.27 17.92
CA ARG A 4 -18.02 -39.46 17.79
C ARG A 4 -18.40 -38.01 17.51
N ARG A 5 -18.03 -37.11 18.42
CA ARG A 5 -18.02 -35.67 18.16
C ARG A 5 -16.92 -35.37 17.13
N SER A 6 -17.27 -34.65 16.07
CA SER A 6 -16.33 -34.10 15.11
C SER A 6 -15.39 -33.12 15.84
N ALA A 7 -14.09 -33.37 15.80
CA ALA A 7 -13.09 -32.47 16.37
C ALA A 7 -13.00 -31.21 15.50
N VAL A 8 -13.14 -30.04 16.13
CA VAL A 8 -12.77 -28.76 15.54
C VAL A 8 -11.24 -28.73 15.42
N PRO A 9 -10.66 -28.33 14.26
CA PRO A 9 -9.21 -28.24 14.13
C PRO A 9 -8.67 -27.23 15.15
N THR A 10 -7.92 -27.71 16.12
CA THR A 10 -7.08 -26.86 16.95
C THR A 10 -6.00 -26.28 16.03
N GLY A 11 -5.65 -25.00 16.19
CA GLY A 11 -4.80 -24.23 15.28
C GLY A 11 -3.33 -24.67 15.18
N ARG A 12 -3.04 -25.96 15.22
CA ARG A 12 -1.76 -26.56 14.90
C ARG A 12 -2.03 -27.57 13.79
N GLN A 13 -1.41 -27.42 12.63
CA GLN A 13 -1.36 -28.53 11.68
C GLN A 13 -0.59 -29.66 12.37
N GLU A 14 -1.28 -30.68 12.84
CA GLU A 14 -0.62 -31.94 13.17
C GLU A 14 0.03 -32.43 11.89
N ALA A 15 1.35 -32.63 11.92
CA ALA A 15 2.11 -33.08 10.77
C ALA A 15 1.58 -34.46 10.33
N LYS A 16 0.68 -34.48 9.36
CA LYS A 16 0.36 -35.67 8.59
C LYS A 16 1.57 -35.98 7.71
N GLU A 17 1.94 -37.25 7.66
CA GLU A 17 2.96 -37.77 6.75
C GLU A 17 2.69 -37.26 5.33
N GLY A 18 3.59 -36.40 4.81
CA GLY A 18 3.49 -35.79 3.47
C GLY A 18 3.42 -34.26 3.41
N LEU A 19 3.35 -33.53 4.54
CA LEU A 19 3.38 -32.06 4.53
C LEU A 19 4.81 -31.53 4.47
N SER A 20 5.13 -30.74 3.43
CA SER A 20 6.42 -30.07 3.27
C SER A 20 6.53 -28.84 4.19
N VAL A 21 7.75 -28.53 4.64
CA VAL A 21 8.11 -27.32 5.41
C VAL A 21 7.67 -26.07 4.65
N ASP A 22 7.06 -25.09 5.33
CA ASP A 22 6.71 -23.77 4.75
C ASP A 22 7.96 -23.15 4.10
N PRO A 23 7.93 -22.83 2.79
CA PRO A 23 9.04 -22.18 2.08
C PRO A 23 9.52 -20.86 2.71
N LEU A 24 8.69 -20.19 3.49
CA LEU A 24 9.00 -18.95 4.21
C LEU A 24 9.52 -19.17 5.64
N ALA A 25 9.67 -20.42 6.10
CA ALA A 25 10.20 -20.73 7.43
C ALA A 25 11.56 -20.07 7.71
N VAL A 26 12.41 -19.95 6.68
CA VAL A 26 13.73 -19.30 6.76
C VAL A 26 13.60 -17.79 7.04
N LYS A 27 12.54 -17.15 6.56
CA LYS A 27 12.30 -15.70 6.70
C LYS A 27 11.75 -15.33 8.09
N TYR A 28 11.11 -16.26 8.79
CA TYR A 28 10.50 -16.05 10.10
C TYR A 28 11.09 -16.98 11.17
N PRO A 29 12.38 -16.85 11.51
CA PRO A 29 13.00 -17.66 12.54
C PRO A 29 12.33 -17.38 13.89
N GLY A 30 11.64 -18.38 14.43
CA GLY A 30 10.85 -18.27 15.67
C GLY A 30 9.36 -18.57 15.48
N TRP A 31 8.87 -18.62 14.24
CA TRP A 31 7.56 -19.18 13.94
C TRP A 31 7.68 -20.64 13.54
N SER A 32 6.66 -21.42 13.86
CA SER A 32 6.62 -22.82 13.43
C SER A 32 6.66 -22.88 11.90
N PRO A 33 7.50 -23.70 11.27
CA PRO A 33 7.49 -23.93 9.82
C PRO A 33 6.21 -24.61 9.31
N TYR A 34 5.25 -24.87 10.21
CA TYR A 34 3.94 -25.47 9.94
C TYR A 34 2.81 -24.54 10.42
N ASN A 35 3.07 -23.24 10.46
CA ASN A 35 2.11 -22.24 10.94
C ASN A 35 1.10 -21.92 9.83
N TYR A 36 -0.14 -22.36 9.99
CA TYR A 36 -1.23 -22.06 9.06
C TYR A 36 -1.93 -20.76 9.47
N CYS A 37 -1.99 -19.79 8.56
CA CYS A 37 -2.67 -18.51 8.78
C CYS A 37 -2.21 -17.75 10.03
N VAL A 38 -0.92 -17.84 10.41
CA VAL A 38 -0.39 -17.25 11.66
C VAL A 38 -1.21 -17.64 12.90
N ASN A 39 -1.70 -18.88 12.95
CA ASN A 39 -2.63 -19.40 13.97
C ASN A 39 -3.97 -18.65 14.06
N ASN A 40 -4.40 -17.93 13.03
CA ASN A 40 -5.71 -17.26 12.98
C ASN A 40 -6.50 -17.62 11.70
N PRO A 41 -6.91 -18.91 11.55
CA PRO A 41 -7.66 -19.38 10.39
C PRO A 41 -9.13 -18.91 10.35
N MET A 42 -9.59 -18.23 11.42
CA MET A 42 -10.93 -17.65 11.47
C MET A 42 -11.02 -16.33 10.70
N VAL A 43 -9.89 -15.65 10.49
CA VAL A 43 -9.81 -14.34 9.83
C VAL A 43 -8.96 -14.41 8.56
N MET A 44 -7.99 -15.33 8.50
CA MET A 44 -7.09 -15.47 7.36
C MET A 44 -7.22 -16.86 6.75
N ILE A 45 -7.19 -16.93 5.42
CA ILE A 45 -6.99 -18.15 4.66
C ILE A 45 -5.64 -17.99 3.95
N ASP A 46 -4.81 -19.02 3.94
CA ASP A 46 -3.52 -19.05 3.23
C ASP A 46 -3.64 -20.03 2.05
N PRO A 47 -4.16 -19.60 0.88
CA PRO A 47 -4.42 -20.48 -0.24
C PRO A 47 -3.14 -21.00 -0.91
N SER A 48 -2.03 -20.29 -0.74
CA SER A 48 -0.76 -20.58 -1.41
C SER A 48 0.24 -21.34 -0.54
N GLY A 49 -0.07 -21.54 0.75
CA GLY A 49 0.82 -22.14 1.74
C GLY A 49 2.07 -21.30 2.00
N CYS A 50 1.98 -20.00 1.70
CA CYS A 50 3.05 -19.01 1.78
C CYS A 50 2.36 -17.66 2.05
N LEU A 51 2.56 -17.11 3.25
CA LEU A 51 2.11 -15.76 3.57
C LEU A 51 2.87 -14.73 2.73
N GLY A 52 2.27 -14.31 1.61
CA GLY A 52 2.69 -13.16 0.84
C GLY A 52 2.18 -13.22 -0.59
N ASN A 53 1.26 -12.32 -0.94
CA ASN A 53 0.88 -12.02 -2.30
C ASN A 53 2.16 -11.83 -3.14
N LYS A 54 2.41 -12.76 -4.06
CA LYS A 54 3.66 -12.80 -4.83
C LYS A 54 3.62 -11.66 -5.84
N PHE A 55 4.60 -10.76 -5.76
CA PHE A 55 4.88 -9.82 -6.84
C PHE A 55 5.67 -10.54 -7.93
N ASP A 56 5.05 -10.74 -9.09
CA ASP A 56 5.67 -11.39 -10.24
C ASP A 56 6.28 -10.34 -11.16
N SER A 57 7.61 -10.16 -11.06
CA SER A 57 8.33 -9.14 -11.82
C SER A 57 8.49 -9.54 -13.28
N THR A 58 8.09 -8.65 -14.18
CA THR A 58 8.20 -8.82 -15.64
C THR A 58 9.26 -7.92 -16.27
N GLY A 59 9.74 -6.91 -15.55
CA GLY A 59 10.70 -5.94 -16.08
C GLY A 59 11.35 -5.05 -15.02
N VAL A 60 12.29 -4.23 -15.47
CA VAL A 60 12.96 -3.20 -14.67
C VAL A 60 12.91 -1.88 -15.42
N ASP A 61 12.41 -0.83 -14.74
CA ASP A 61 12.29 0.53 -15.27
C ASP A 61 13.01 1.55 -14.37
N ILE A 62 13.18 2.76 -14.89
CA ILE A 62 13.61 3.93 -14.13
C ILE A 62 12.40 4.86 -13.94
N LYS A 63 12.15 5.26 -12.69
CA LYS A 63 11.14 6.25 -12.34
C LYS A 63 11.82 7.48 -11.76
N GLY A 64 11.15 8.62 -11.85
CA GLY A 64 11.58 9.81 -11.16
C GLY A 64 10.48 10.87 -11.08
N VAL A 65 10.70 11.83 -10.19
CA VAL A 65 9.86 13.01 -10.01
C VAL A 65 10.75 14.25 -10.03
N GLU A 66 10.25 15.30 -10.68
CA GLU A 66 10.83 16.63 -10.67
C GLU A 66 9.94 17.54 -9.81
N LEU A 67 10.54 18.19 -8.81
CA LEU A 67 9.88 19.12 -7.90
C LEU A 67 10.52 20.50 -8.05
N GLY A 68 9.74 21.45 -8.55
CA GLY A 68 10.24 22.81 -8.78
C GLY A 68 10.42 23.62 -7.50
N GLY A 69 11.32 24.61 -7.55
CA GLY A 69 11.38 25.69 -6.55
C GLY A 69 12.08 25.35 -5.23
N TRP A 70 12.97 24.36 -5.22
CA TRP A 70 13.79 24.01 -4.07
C TRP A 70 14.94 25.02 -3.88
N ILE A 71 15.34 25.23 -2.62
CA ILE A 71 16.42 26.14 -2.26
C ILE A 71 17.51 25.31 -1.57
N ALA A 72 18.71 25.29 -2.15
CA ALA A 72 19.89 24.68 -1.54
C ALA A 72 20.31 25.42 -0.25
N PRO A 73 21.08 24.77 0.65
CA PRO A 73 21.66 25.42 1.82
C PRO A 73 22.51 26.66 1.49
N ASN A 74 23.06 26.74 0.27
CA ASN A 74 23.82 27.90 -0.22
C ASN A 74 22.94 29.03 -0.79
N GLY A 75 21.61 28.92 -0.69
CA GLY A 75 20.65 29.92 -1.16
C GLY A 75 20.30 29.85 -2.65
N LYS A 76 20.91 28.95 -3.44
CA LYS A 76 20.57 28.79 -4.86
C LYS A 76 19.23 28.07 -5.01
N LYS A 77 18.39 28.60 -5.90
CA LYS A 77 17.12 27.96 -6.29
C LYS A 77 17.36 26.97 -7.43
N GLY A 78 16.61 25.88 -7.44
CA GLY A 78 16.66 24.88 -8.50
C GLY A 78 15.48 23.91 -8.49
N ASN A 79 15.52 22.97 -9.43
CA ASN A 79 14.58 21.86 -9.54
C ASN A 79 15.18 20.61 -8.88
N LEU A 80 14.43 20.01 -7.96
CA LEU A 80 14.81 18.78 -7.29
C LEU A 80 14.36 17.59 -8.14
N ILE A 81 15.32 16.78 -8.57
CA ILE A 81 15.10 15.51 -9.27
C ILE A 81 15.35 14.37 -8.29
N ILE A 82 14.36 13.49 -8.16
CA ILE A 82 14.48 12.24 -7.40
C ILE A 82 14.25 11.10 -8.37
N GLY A 83 15.20 10.16 -8.51
CA GLY A 83 15.11 9.03 -9.45
C GLY A 83 15.48 7.70 -8.81
N TRP A 84 14.82 6.61 -9.18
CA TRP A 84 15.07 5.26 -8.65
C TRP A 84 14.74 4.18 -9.68
N LYS A 85 15.33 2.99 -9.51
CA LYS A 85 14.99 1.80 -10.29
C LYS A 85 13.79 1.10 -9.66
N VAL A 86 12.87 0.65 -10.50
CA VAL A 86 11.73 -0.15 -10.10
C VAL A 86 11.73 -1.49 -10.83
N ALA A 87 11.27 -2.53 -10.16
CA ALA A 87 10.76 -3.72 -10.84
C ALA A 87 9.28 -3.48 -11.18
N THR A 88 8.87 -3.81 -12.39
CA THR A 88 7.47 -3.79 -12.83
C THR A 88 6.94 -5.21 -12.89
N GLY A 89 5.64 -5.39 -12.66
CA GLY A 89 5.07 -6.71 -12.54
C GLY A 89 3.61 -6.70 -12.10
N TYR A 90 3.15 -7.85 -11.60
CA TYR A 90 1.76 -8.04 -11.17
C TYR A 90 1.68 -8.55 -9.73
N VAL A 91 0.63 -8.15 -9.02
CA VAL A 91 0.10 -8.88 -7.88
C VAL A 91 -1.24 -9.50 -8.24
N THR A 92 -1.60 -10.58 -7.57
CA THR A 92 -2.89 -11.25 -7.76
C THR A 92 -3.84 -10.77 -6.66
N ALA A 93 -5.07 -10.44 -7.04
CA ALA A 93 -6.16 -10.11 -6.14
C ALA A 93 -6.64 -11.34 -5.34
N ASP A 94 -7.51 -11.13 -4.36
CA ASP A 94 -8.01 -12.20 -3.47
C ASP A 94 -8.85 -13.27 -4.21
N ASP A 95 -9.39 -12.96 -5.39
CA ASP A 95 -10.05 -13.92 -6.28
C ASP A 95 -9.09 -14.97 -6.89
N GLY A 96 -7.77 -14.77 -6.76
CA GLY A 96 -6.74 -15.66 -7.28
C GLY A 96 -6.54 -15.59 -8.80
N GLU A 97 -7.29 -14.74 -9.52
CA GLU A 97 -7.28 -14.67 -10.98
C GLU A 97 -6.95 -13.26 -11.49
N THR A 98 -7.47 -12.23 -10.83
CA THR A 98 -7.33 -10.85 -11.28
C THR A 98 -5.91 -10.36 -11.04
N LYS A 99 -5.24 -9.96 -12.12
CA LYS A 99 -3.91 -9.36 -12.07
C LYS A 99 -4.02 -7.85 -11.94
N VAL A 100 -3.28 -7.31 -10.97
CA VAL A 100 -3.16 -5.88 -10.69
C VAL A 100 -1.73 -5.47 -11.00
N GLU A 101 -1.55 -4.57 -11.96
CA GLU A 101 -0.22 -4.07 -12.31
C GLU A 101 0.35 -3.24 -11.15
N ALA A 102 1.60 -3.50 -10.81
CA ALA A 102 2.30 -2.82 -9.73
C ALA A 102 3.79 -2.63 -10.04
N THR A 103 4.41 -1.70 -9.33
CA THR A 103 5.86 -1.51 -9.36
C THR A 103 6.45 -1.52 -7.95
N LYS A 104 7.72 -1.90 -7.84
CA LYS A 104 8.44 -2.00 -6.57
C LYS A 104 9.79 -1.33 -6.69
N ALA A 105 10.13 -0.41 -5.78
CA ALA A 105 11.48 0.13 -5.72
C ALA A 105 12.51 -0.97 -5.44
N ILE A 106 13.59 -1.01 -6.24
CA ILE A 106 14.69 -1.98 -6.14
C ILE A 106 16.06 -1.32 -6.03
N SER A 107 16.11 0.00 -5.95
CA SER A 107 17.33 0.75 -5.64
C SER A 107 17.03 1.84 -4.62
N GLU A 108 18.07 2.30 -3.97
CA GLU A 108 18.04 3.58 -3.27
C GLU A 108 17.72 4.72 -4.25
N PRO A 109 17.05 5.80 -3.80
CA PRO A 109 16.80 6.96 -4.63
C PRO A 109 18.07 7.77 -4.83
N SER A 110 18.31 8.15 -6.08
CA SER A 110 19.21 9.25 -6.47
C SER A 110 18.48 10.57 -6.30
N ILE A 111 19.19 11.59 -5.81
CA ILE A 111 18.66 12.93 -5.55
C ILE A 111 19.63 13.95 -6.14
N ALA A 112 19.13 14.87 -6.94
CA ALA A 112 19.89 15.98 -7.52
C ALA A 112 19.07 17.26 -7.48
N LEU A 113 19.69 18.38 -7.12
CA LEU A 113 19.16 19.72 -7.31
C LEU A 113 19.86 20.32 -8.53
N LEU A 114 19.08 20.69 -9.55
CA LEU A 114 19.57 21.28 -10.79
C LEU A 114 19.16 22.75 -10.86
N ASP A 115 19.98 23.62 -11.44
CA ASP A 115 19.58 24.99 -11.77
C ASP A 115 18.67 25.03 -13.01
N ASP A 116 18.23 26.23 -13.39
CA ASP A 116 17.34 26.46 -14.54
C ASP A 116 17.98 26.05 -15.88
N GLU A 117 19.30 25.87 -15.93
CA GLU A 117 20.07 25.41 -17.10
C GLU A 117 20.26 23.88 -17.09
N GLY A 118 19.70 23.19 -16.09
CA GLY A 118 19.84 21.74 -15.89
C GLY A 118 21.19 21.32 -15.31
N LYS A 119 21.97 22.27 -14.79
CA LYS A 119 23.29 21.99 -14.21
C LYS A 119 23.16 21.69 -12.72
N GLU A 120 23.90 20.68 -12.29
CA GLU A 120 23.92 20.23 -10.90
C GLU A 120 24.40 21.34 -9.95
N ILE A 121 23.53 21.70 -8.99
CA ILE A 121 23.86 22.53 -7.85
C ILE A 121 24.40 21.65 -6.71
N MET A 122 23.75 20.50 -6.46
CA MET A 122 24.03 19.59 -5.35
C MET A 122 23.35 18.24 -5.58
N THR A 123 23.94 17.16 -5.06
CA THR A 123 23.35 15.81 -5.06
C THR A 123 23.32 15.19 -3.68
N GLY A 124 22.47 14.18 -3.49
CA GLY A 124 22.42 13.36 -2.29
C GLY A 124 21.37 13.81 -1.29
N GLN A 125 21.33 13.11 -0.14
CA GLN A 125 20.31 13.31 0.89
C GLN A 125 20.35 14.71 1.53
N ASP A 126 21.52 15.36 1.51
CA ASP A 126 21.69 16.72 2.05
C ASP A 126 20.80 17.76 1.35
N VAL A 127 20.38 17.48 0.11
CA VAL A 127 19.45 18.33 -0.66
C VAL A 127 18.09 18.46 0.03
N ILE A 128 17.60 17.37 0.63
CA ILE A 128 16.28 17.29 1.26
C ILE A 128 16.34 17.41 2.79
N GLY A 129 17.55 17.53 3.36
CA GLY A 129 17.77 17.66 4.79
C GLY A 129 17.21 16.49 5.59
N ASN A 130 16.47 16.79 6.67
CA ASN A 130 15.86 15.76 7.53
C ASN A 130 14.58 15.13 6.94
N ASN A 131 14.17 15.52 5.73
CA ASN A 131 13.00 14.93 5.11
C ASN A 131 13.29 13.48 4.72
N LYS A 132 12.36 12.57 5.04
CA LYS A 132 12.43 11.18 4.62
C LYS A 132 11.63 10.99 3.35
N LEU A 133 12.28 10.45 2.31
CA LEU A 133 11.57 9.98 1.12
C LEU A 133 11.03 8.58 1.39
N ASP A 134 9.76 8.38 1.11
CA ASP A 134 9.17 7.05 1.03
C ASP A 134 8.83 6.74 -0.42
N ILE A 135 9.74 6.02 -1.08
CA ILE A 135 9.54 5.51 -2.45
C ILE A 135 8.97 4.09 -2.44
N SER A 136 8.68 3.52 -1.27
CA SER A 136 8.38 2.09 -1.15
C SER A 136 6.95 1.75 -1.53
N GLN A 137 5.98 2.64 -1.31
CA GLN A 137 4.57 2.40 -1.63
C GLN A 137 3.84 3.70 -1.94
N ASN A 138 2.73 3.65 -2.69
CA ASN A 138 1.82 4.78 -2.85
C ASN A 138 0.53 4.63 -2.01
N CYS A 139 -0.27 5.69 -1.93
CA CYS A 139 -1.51 5.69 -1.13
C CYS A 139 -2.51 4.59 -1.51
N ILE A 140 -2.63 4.27 -2.81
CA ILE A 140 -3.49 3.19 -3.32
C ILE A 140 -3.05 1.84 -2.77
N ALA A 141 -1.77 1.49 -2.97
CA ALA A 141 -1.24 0.24 -2.44
C ALA A 141 -1.36 0.18 -0.91
N SER A 142 -1.06 1.28 -0.22
CA SER A 142 -1.17 1.38 1.24
C SER A 142 -2.61 1.15 1.74
N ALA A 143 -3.61 1.72 1.06
CA ALA A 143 -5.01 1.58 1.43
C ALA A 143 -5.51 0.15 1.20
N PHE A 144 -5.31 -0.40 0.01
CA PHE A 144 -5.85 -1.72 -0.33
C PHE A 144 -5.09 -2.89 0.32
N SER A 145 -3.79 -2.71 0.62
CA SER A 145 -3.00 -3.72 1.33
C SER A 145 -2.86 -3.48 2.83
N GLN A 146 -3.53 -2.46 3.38
CA GLN A 146 -3.37 -2.07 4.79
C GLN A 146 -1.91 -1.77 5.17
N GLY A 147 -1.10 -1.34 4.20
CA GLY A 147 0.31 -1.00 4.37
C GLY A 147 1.27 -2.19 4.33
N GLU A 148 0.77 -3.41 4.11
CA GLU A 148 1.58 -4.63 4.04
C GLU A 148 2.38 -4.70 2.73
N LEU A 149 1.82 -4.22 1.62
CA LEU A 149 2.49 -4.25 0.32
C LEU A 149 3.31 -2.98 0.09
N LYS A 150 4.63 -3.15 0.02
CA LYS A 150 5.58 -2.10 -0.39
C LYS A 150 5.64 -2.00 -1.92
N LEU A 151 4.52 -1.55 -2.51
CA LEU A 151 4.33 -1.45 -3.96
C LEU A 151 3.69 -0.12 -4.35
N TRP A 152 3.88 0.27 -5.60
CA TRP A 152 3.16 1.35 -6.26
C TRP A 152 2.14 0.74 -7.21
N ILE A 153 0.87 1.09 -7.03
CA ILE A 153 -0.23 0.64 -7.90
C ILE A 153 -0.81 1.86 -8.60
N ASN A 154 -0.93 1.80 -9.92
CA ASN A 154 -1.44 2.93 -10.69
C ASN A 154 -2.96 3.11 -10.47
N PRO A 155 -3.48 4.35 -10.54
CA PRO A 155 -4.91 4.66 -10.43
C PRO A 155 -5.85 3.83 -11.30
N ASP A 156 -5.45 3.53 -12.53
CA ASP A 156 -6.22 2.75 -13.52
C ASP A 156 -6.41 1.28 -13.10
N GLN A 157 -5.65 0.80 -12.13
CA GLN A 157 -5.75 -0.56 -11.60
C GLN A 157 -6.77 -0.69 -10.45
N VAL A 158 -7.29 0.43 -9.92
CA VAL A 158 -8.27 0.43 -8.82
C VAL A 158 -9.54 -0.37 -9.17
N PRO A 159 -10.14 -0.26 -10.38
CA PRO A 159 -11.27 -1.11 -10.75
C PRO A 159 -10.97 -2.61 -10.72
N ASN A 160 -9.75 -3.01 -11.10
CA ASN A 160 -9.32 -4.41 -11.05
C ASN A 160 -9.22 -4.89 -9.60
N ILE A 161 -8.66 -4.06 -8.71
CA ILE A 161 -8.63 -4.36 -7.28
C ILE A 161 -10.06 -4.52 -6.75
N ILE A 162 -10.94 -3.53 -6.98
CA ILE A 162 -12.32 -3.57 -6.48
C ILE A 162 -13.04 -4.86 -6.90
N LYS A 163 -12.92 -5.19 -8.19
CA LYS A 163 -13.53 -6.39 -8.77
C LYS A 163 -12.94 -7.68 -8.19
N GLY A 164 -11.61 -7.79 -8.14
CA GLY A 164 -10.93 -9.01 -7.71
C GLY A 164 -10.94 -9.25 -6.21
N ASP A 165 -11.10 -8.20 -5.42
CA ASP A 165 -11.11 -8.26 -3.96
C ASP A 165 -12.52 -8.19 -3.35
N SER A 166 -13.56 -8.28 -4.19
CA SER A 166 -14.97 -8.27 -3.77
C SER A 166 -15.43 -7.00 -3.03
N TYR A 167 -14.77 -5.87 -3.26
CA TYR A 167 -15.21 -4.60 -2.70
C TYR A 167 -16.54 -4.15 -3.32
N LYS A 168 -17.40 -3.58 -2.48
CA LYS A 168 -18.69 -3.02 -2.86
C LYS A 168 -18.74 -1.54 -2.48
N GLU A 169 -19.27 -0.74 -3.39
CA GLU A 169 -19.56 0.66 -3.13
C GLU A 169 -20.71 0.81 -2.14
N ILE A 170 -20.52 1.68 -1.16
CA ILE A 170 -21.52 2.04 -0.16
C ILE A 170 -22.25 3.29 -0.66
N THR A 171 -23.44 3.09 -1.23
CA THR A 171 -24.28 4.17 -1.77
C THR A 171 -25.13 4.87 -0.71
N ASN A 172 -25.43 4.19 0.39
CA ASN A 172 -26.20 4.72 1.52
C ASN A 172 -25.59 4.22 2.84
N GLY A 173 -24.79 5.06 3.50
CA GLY A 173 -24.20 4.72 4.78
C GLY A 173 -23.11 5.70 5.20
N SER A 174 -22.79 5.68 6.50
CA SER A 174 -21.58 6.33 7.02
C SER A 174 -20.37 5.41 6.92
N ALA A 175 -19.18 6.02 6.94
CA ALA A 175 -17.93 5.29 6.99
C ALA A 175 -17.85 4.42 8.25
N GLN A 176 -17.22 3.26 8.09
CA GLN A 176 -16.93 2.32 9.15
C GLN A 176 -15.44 1.98 9.15
N ARG A 177 -14.98 1.45 10.29
CA ARG A 177 -13.65 0.87 10.37
C ARG A 177 -13.49 -0.23 9.31
N ASN A 178 -12.34 -0.25 8.65
CA ASN A 178 -11.97 -1.14 7.54
C ASN A 178 -12.57 -0.81 6.18
N ASP A 179 -13.29 0.30 6.05
CA ASP A 179 -13.65 0.80 4.73
C ASP A 179 -12.42 1.35 4.00
N VAL A 180 -12.48 1.36 2.67
CA VAL A 180 -11.55 2.10 1.82
C VAL A 180 -12.29 3.32 1.26
N ILE A 181 -11.65 4.48 1.35
CA ILE A 181 -12.14 5.74 0.78
C ILE A 181 -11.31 6.03 -0.47
N LEU A 182 -11.98 6.22 -1.61
CA LEU A 182 -11.35 6.67 -2.84
C LEU A 182 -11.61 8.14 -3.08
N TYR A 183 -10.53 8.86 -3.37
CA TYR A 183 -10.52 10.29 -3.63
C TYR A 183 -10.22 10.48 -5.11
N GLY A 184 -11.04 11.26 -5.81
CA GLY A 184 -10.84 11.56 -7.22
C GLY A 184 -12.12 12.10 -7.86
N ASP A 185 -12.12 12.23 -9.18
CA ASP A 185 -13.30 12.61 -9.96
C ASP A 185 -14.04 11.38 -10.49
N ASN A 186 -15.10 11.59 -11.29
CA ASN A 186 -15.94 10.51 -11.81
C ASN A 186 -15.17 9.49 -12.69
N ASN A 187 -13.92 9.77 -13.08
CA ASN A 187 -13.14 8.97 -14.02
C ASN A 187 -11.74 8.56 -13.50
N SER A 188 -11.29 9.06 -12.35
CA SER A 188 -9.93 8.82 -11.81
C SER A 188 -9.95 8.61 -10.30
N THR A 189 -9.07 7.73 -9.80
CA THR A 189 -8.73 7.64 -8.37
C THR A 189 -7.37 8.30 -8.14
N ASP A 190 -7.38 9.53 -7.63
CA ASP A 190 -6.17 10.29 -7.37
C ASP A 190 -5.51 9.90 -6.03
N HIS A 191 -6.33 9.46 -5.06
CA HIS A 191 -5.85 9.06 -3.74
C HIS A 191 -6.76 8.00 -3.10
N ALA A 192 -6.22 7.23 -2.16
CA ALA A 192 -6.98 6.24 -1.40
C ALA A 192 -6.56 6.20 0.07
N ALA A 193 -7.50 5.86 0.94
CA ALA A 193 -7.26 5.77 2.38
C ALA A 193 -8.03 4.60 2.99
N TRP A 194 -7.38 3.83 3.86
CA TRP A 194 -8.00 2.80 4.67
C TRP A 194 -8.47 3.36 6.01
N VAL A 195 -9.72 3.14 6.38
CA VAL A 195 -10.30 3.68 7.62
C VAL A 195 -9.86 2.87 8.83
N LEU A 196 -9.09 3.50 9.72
CA LEU A 196 -8.61 2.85 10.95
C LEU A 196 -9.61 2.99 12.10
N THR A 197 -10.23 4.17 12.23
CA THR A 197 -11.18 4.48 13.31
C THR A 197 -12.25 5.46 12.88
N VAL A 198 -13.47 5.25 13.38
CA VAL A 198 -14.63 6.14 13.23
C VAL A 198 -15.23 6.47 14.59
N ASN A 199 -15.89 7.62 14.69
CA ASN A 199 -16.63 8.05 15.87
C ASN A 199 -18.02 7.37 15.92
N THR A 200 -18.74 7.53 17.04
CA THR A 200 -20.08 6.94 17.24
C THR A 200 -21.13 7.40 16.24
N ASN A 201 -20.91 8.55 15.61
CA ASN A 201 -21.75 9.12 14.55
C ASN A 201 -21.32 8.70 13.13
N GLY A 202 -20.29 7.85 12.99
CA GLY A 202 -19.75 7.43 11.70
C GLY A 202 -18.79 8.43 11.03
N SER A 203 -18.37 9.50 11.72
CA SER A 203 -17.32 10.39 11.23
C SER A 203 -15.95 9.73 11.32
N VAL A 204 -15.15 9.83 10.26
CA VAL A 204 -13.80 9.24 10.22
C VAL A 204 -12.84 10.04 11.10
N TYR A 205 -12.15 9.35 12.01
CA TYR A 205 -11.19 9.95 12.95
C TYR A 205 -9.73 9.71 12.55
N SER A 206 -9.41 8.55 11.96
CA SER A 206 -8.06 8.27 11.48
C SER A 206 -8.07 7.29 10.30
N VAL A 207 -7.06 7.43 9.44
CA VAL A 207 -6.88 6.62 8.23
C VAL A 207 -5.43 6.22 8.04
N LEU A 208 -5.20 5.12 7.33
CA LEU A 208 -3.93 4.78 6.72
C LEU A 208 -3.95 5.23 5.26
N SER A 209 -3.11 6.20 4.91
CA SER A 209 -3.10 6.86 3.59
C SER A 209 -1.67 7.17 3.10
N LYS A 210 -0.65 6.76 3.85
CA LYS A 210 0.75 7.09 3.54
C LYS A 210 1.28 6.26 2.36
N GLY A 211 1.65 6.93 1.28
CA GLY A 211 2.59 6.39 0.32
C GLY A 211 3.09 7.41 -0.71
N GLY A 212 4.40 7.38 -0.95
CA GLY A 212 5.06 7.89 -2.15
C GLY A 212 5.64 9.28 -2.00
N VAL A 213 6.62 9.61 -2.85
CA VAL A 213 7.01 10.99 -3.14
C VAL A 213 5.88 11.63 -3.98
N GLN A 214 4.78 11.99 -3.32
CA GLN A 214 3.72 12.81 -3.91
C GLN A 214 4.05 14.28 -3.62
N GLU A 215 3.72 15.21 -4.53
CA GLU A 215 3.80 16.65 -4.26
C GLU A 215 3.14 16.92 -2.90
N GLN A 216 3.95 17.27 -1.90
CA GLN A 216 3.41 17.61 -0.60
C GLN A 216 2.62 18.90 -0.76
N LYS A 217 1.29 18.81 -0.82
CA LYS A 217 0.50 19.86 -0.17
C LYS A 217 0.87 19.83 1.30
N ILE A 218 1.30 20.98 1.80
CA ILE A 218 1.93 21.23 3.12
C ILE A 218 0.88 21.12 4.24
N THR A 219 0.10 20.04 4.24
CA THR A 219 -0.98 19.81 5.20
C THR A 219 -1.00 18.32 5.54
N ALA A 220 -1.18 18.00 6.82
CA ALA A 220 -1.02 16.64 7.31
C ALA A 220 -2.01 15.67 6.62
N PRO A 221 -1.63 14.41 6.33
CA PRO A 221 -2.59 13.40 5.90
C PRO A 221 -3.58 13.15 7.05
N GLY A 222 -4.85 13.47 6.85
CA GLY A 222 -5.91 13.31 7.85
C GLY A 222 -7.30 13.69 7.31
N PRO A 223 -8.38 13.28 7.97
CA PRO A 223 -9.72 13.81 7.66
C PRO A 223 -9.88 15.23 8.23
N GLY A 224 -10.43 16.16 7.43
CA GLY A 224 -10.89 17.48 7.91
C GLY A 224 -10.35 18.69 7.14
N PRO A 225 -10.83 19.91 7.44
CA PRO A 225 -10.27 21.14 6.91
C PRO A 225 -8.82 21.28 7.40
N ASN A 226 -7.88 21.49 6.45
CA ASN A 226 -6.42 21.55 6.64
C ASN A 226 -5.65 20.22 6.56
N SER A 227 -6.15 19.22 5.84
CA SER A 227 -5.35 18.07 5.41
C SER A 227 -4.97 18.12 3.93
N ALA A 228 -3.93 17.37 3.52
CA ALA A 228 -3.41 17.37 2.14
C ALA A 228 -4.44 16.97 1.08
N TRP A 229 -5.51 16.28 1.50
CA TRP A 229 -6.58 15.75 0.65
C TRP A 229 -7.91 16.21 1.23
N GLY A 230 -8.94 16.45 0.40
CA GLY A 230 -10.23 16.97 0.88
C GLY A 230 -10.82 16.16 2.04
N ASP A 231 -11.75 16.73 2.80
CA ASP A 231 -12.35 16.09 3.98
C ASP A 231 -12.78 14.63 3.65
N ALA A 232 -12.39 13.66 4.48
CA ALA A 232 -12.81 12.26 4.32
C ALA A 232 -14.33 12.10 4.49
N ASN A 233 -14.99 13.12 5.05
CA ASN A 233 -16.43 13.22 5.16
C ASN A 233 -17.07 14.03 4.00
N SER A 234 -16.27 14.59 3.07
CA SER A 234 -16.75 15.21 1.83
C SER A 234 -16.69 14.20 0.67
N THR A 235 -17.76 14.16 -0.13
CA THR A 235 -18.21 13.01 -0.94
C THR A 235 -17.12 12.40 -1.82
N LYS A 236 -16.93 11.09 -1.61
CA LYS A 236 -15.91 10.19 -2.16
C LYS A 236 -16.48 8.78 -2.20
N THR A 237 -16.03 7.93 -3.11
CA THR A 237 -16.50 6.54 -3.19
C THR A 237 -16.02 5.78 -1.96
N LEU A 238 -16.97 5.28 -1.17
CA LEU A 238 -16.71 4.45 0.01
C LEU A 238 -16.85 2.98 -0.39
N LEU A 239 -15.84 2.17 -0.09
CA LEU A 239 -15.78 0.76 -0.44
C LEU A 239 -15.70 -0.12 0.79
N ARG A 240 -16.39 -1.26 0.76
CA ARG A 240 -16.41 -2.26 1.83
C ARG A 240 -16.35 -3.67 1.27
N LYS A 241 -15.60 -4.57 1.92
CA LYS A 241 -15.67 -6.02 1.67
C LYS A 241 -16.85 -6.62 2.45
#